data_AF-A0A0B5NS57-F1
#
_entry.id   AF-A0A0B5NS57-F1
#
_cell.length_a   1.000
_cell.length_b   1.000
_cell.length_c   1.000
_cell.angle_alpha   90.00
_cell.angle_beta   90.00
_cell.angle_gamma   90.00
#
_symmetry.space_group_name_H-M   'P 1'
#
loop_
_entity.id
_entity.type
_entity.pdbx_description
1 polymer ?
#
loop_
_entity_poly.entity_id
_entity_poly.type
_entity_poly.pdbx_seq_one_letter_code
_entity_poly.pdbx_strand_id
1 'polypeptide(L)' 'MPVTLELILFILIAISAIGYLIKEFQKTRKRTLGISLEFLVLFWSIWRISTIVI' A
#
# COMPACT_ATOMS: atom_id res chain seq x y z
N MET A 1 14.45 -2.16 24.45
CA MET A 1 13.55 -3.33 24.57
C MET A 1 13.56 -4.05 23.22
N PRO A 2 13.90 -5.34 23.13
CA PRO A 2 14.21 -6.04 21.87
C PRO A 2 13.04 -6.02 20.86
N VAL A 3 11.81 -6.01 21.36
CA VAL A 3 10.57 -6.02 20.55
C VAL A 3 10.45 -4.82 19.60
N THR A 4 10.92 -3.64 19.99
CA THR A 4 10.79 -2.42 19.16
C THR A 4 11.66 -2.48 17.91
N LEU A 5 12.85 -3.08 18.02
CA LEU A 5 13.80 -3.18 16.89
C LEU A 5 13.36 -4.25 15.88
N GLU A 6 12.88 -5.39 16.35
CA GLU A 6 12.32 -6.43 15.49
C GLU A 6 11.10 -5.92 14.71
N LEU A 7 10.22 -5.15 15.37
CA LEU A 7 9.06 -4.55 14.73
C LEU A 7 9.47 -3.54 13.64
N ILE A 8 10.46 -2.69 13.92
CA ILE A 8 10.99 -1.72 12.95
C ILE A 8 11.57 -2.42 11.73
N LEU A 9 12.38 -3.47 11.94
CA LEU A 9 12.96 -4.25 10.84
C LEU A 9 11.89 -4.95 10.01
N PHE A 10 10.87 -5.50 10.67
CA PHE A 10 9.75 -6.15 10.01
C PHE A 10 8.95 -5.18 9.13
N ILE A 11 8.67 -3.98 9.66
CA ILE A 11 8.01 -2.91 8.91
C ILE A 11 8.88 -2.49 7.72
N LEU A 12 10.20 -2.35 7.90
CA LEU A 12 11.12 -1.97 6.83
C LEU A 12 11.16 -3.01 5.70
N ILE A 13 11.17 -4.30 6.06
CA ILE A 13 11.12 -5.43 5.11
C ILE A 13 9.79 -5.45 4.37
N ALA A 14 8.67 -5.27 5.08
CA ALA A 14 7.35 -5.22 4.48
C ALA A 14 7.23 -4.07 3.46
N ILE A 15 7.69 -2.86 3.81
CA ILE A 15 7.70 -1.70 2.91
C ILE A 15 8.61 -1.96 1.69
N SER A 16 9.79 -2.57 1.90
CA SER A 16 10.71 -2.91 0.82
C SER A 16 10.11 -3.93 -0.14
N ALA A 17 9.47 -4.99 0.38
CA ALA A 17 8.80 -6.00 -0.42
C ALA A 17 7.63 -5.40 -1.22
N ILE A 18 6.82 -4.54 -0.60
CA ILE A 18 5.73 -3.82 -1.27
C ILE A 18 6.31 -2.90 -2.36
N GLY A 19 7.40 -2.18 -2.08
CA GLY A 19 8.07 -1.32 -3.05
C GLY A 19 8.64 -2.09 -4.24
N TYR A 20 9.23 -3.27 -4.00
CA TYR A 20 9.69 -4.17 -5.05
C TYR A 20 8.53 -4.71 -5.89
N LEU A 21 7.45 -5.14 -5.25
CA LEU A 21 6.23 -5.60 -5.91
C LEU A 21 5.63 -4.48 -6.78
N ILE A 22 5.54 -3.26 -6.26
CA ILE A 22 5.08 -2.09 -7.02
C ILE A 22 6.03 -1.78 -8.18
N LYS A 23 7.35 -1.92 -8.02
CA LYS A 23 8.33 -1.70 -9.08
C LYS A 23 8.22 -2.74 -10.20
N GLU A 24 8.01 -4.00 -9.85
CA GLU A 24 7.77 -5.09 -10.82
C GLU A 24 6.41 -4.95 -11.50
N PHE A 25 5.40 -4.51 -10.73
CA PHE A 25 4.10 -4.15 -11.25
C PHE A 25 4.18 -2.93 -12.17
N GLN A 26 4.98 -1.88 -11.83
CA GLN A 26 5.36 -0.69 -12.64
C GLN A 26 5.99 -1.07 -13.97
N LYS A 27 6.87 -2.06 -13.98
CA LYS A 27 7.48 -2.59 -15.21
C LYS A 27 6.45 -3.28 -16.11
N THR A 28 5.39 -3.84 -15.52
CA THR A 28 4.22 -4.42 -16.20
C THR A 28 3.11 -3.37 -16.48
N ARG A 29 3.26 -2.14 -15.95
CA ARG A 29 2.24 -1.07 -15.78
C ARG A 29 2.18 -0.03 -16.88
N LYS A 30 2.64 -0.32 -18.10
CA LYS A 30 2.13 0.49 -19.23
C LYS A 30 0.62 0.30 -19.44
N ARG A 31 0.00 -0.69 -18.79
CA ARG A 31 -1.44 -1.00 -18.90
C ARG A 31 -2.22 -1.00 -17.56
N THR A 32 -1.55 -1.20 -16.41
CA THR A 32 -2.20 -1.46 -15.10
C THR A 32 -2.24 -0.26 -14.15
N LEU A 33 -1.82 0.93 -14.59
CA LEU A 33 -1.88 2.15 -13.77
C LEU A 33 -3.33 2.57 -13.49
N GLY A 34 -4.26 2.26 -14.40
CA GLY A 34 -5.70 2.50 -14.19
C GLY A 34 -6.23 1.76 -12.96
N ILE A 35 -5.99 0.45 -12.87
CA ILE A 35 -6.54 -0.41 -11.81
C ILE A 35 -5.97 -0.04 -10.43
N SER A 36 -4.69 0.32 -10.36
CA SER A 36 -4.08 0.72 -9.07
C SER A 36 -4.60 2.06 -8.57
N LEU A 37 -4.95 2.97 -9.48
CA LEU A 37 -5.58 4.25 -9.15
C LEU A 37 -7.05 4.06 -8.74
N GLU A 38 -7.76 3.15 -9.42
CA GLU A 38 -9.13 2.77 -9.06
C GLU A 38 -9.21 2.20 -7.64
N PHE A 39 -8.28 1.32 -7.25
CA PHE A 39 -8.19 0.82 -5.88
C PHE A 39 -7.88 1.92 -4.86
N LEU A 40 -7.01 2.87 -5.20
CA LEU A 40 -6.69 4.01 -4.33
C LEU A 40 -7.91 4.92 -4.12
N VAL A 41 -8.66 5.19 -5.19
CA VAL A 41 -9.91 5.95 -5.16
C VAL A 41 -10.98 5.22 -4.36
N LEU A 42 -11.13 3.91 -4.53
CA LEU A 42 -12.08 3.11 -3.76
C LEU A 42 -11.74 3.13 -2.28
N PHE A 43 -10.47 2.96 -1.91
CA PHE A 43 -10.02 3.05 -0.53
C PHE A 43 -10.30 4.43 0.07
N TRP A 44 -10.02 5.49 -0.69
CA TRP A 44 -10.34 6.87 -0.30
C TRP A 44 -11.84 7.10 -0.10
N SER A 45 -12.66 6.50 -0.96
CA SER A 45 -14.12 6.60 -0.89
C SER A 45 -14.67 5.87 0.34
N ILE A 46 -14.20 4.65 0.60
CA ILE A 46 -14.57 3.87 1.79
C ILE A 46 -14.16 4.62 3.07
N TRP A 47 -12.97 5.22 3.09
CA TRP A 47 -12.51 6.05 4.21
C TRP A 47 -13.41 7.26 4.45
N ARG A 48 -13.80 7.97 3.39
CA ARG A 48 -14.72 9.11 3.46
C ARG A 48 -16.10 8.71 3.96
N ILE A 49 -16.64 7.60 3.49
CA ILE A 49 -17.95 7.09 3.95
C ILE A 49 -17.89 6.71 5.43
N SER A 50 -16.82 6.03 5.85
CA SER A 50 -16.62 5.64 7.25
C SER A 50 -16.54 6.87 8.18
N THR A 51 -15.84 7.93 7.76
CA THR A 51 -15.73 9.20 8.50
C THR A 51 -17.06 9.96 8.61
N ILE A 52 -17.97 9.80 7.64
CA ILE A 52 -19.29 10.46 7.66
C ILE A 52 -20.30 9.66 8.51
N VAL A 53 -20.14 8.34 8.57
CA VAL A 53 -21.01 7.43 9.32
C VAL A 53 -20.70 7.41 10.82
N ILE A 54 -19.43 7.60 11.21
CA ILE A 54 -18.98 7.66 12.60
C ILE A 54 -19.31 9.02 13.24
#